data_AF-A0A9D5LM27-F1
#
_entry.id   AF-A0A9D5LM27-F1
#
_cell.length_a   1.000
_cell.length_b   1.000
_cell.length_c   1.000
_cell.angle_alpha   90.00
_cell.angle_beta   90.00
_cell.angle_gamma   90.00
#
_symmetry.space_group_name_H-M   'P 1'
#
loop_
_entity.id
_entity.type
_entity.pdbx_description
1 polymer ?
#
loop_
_entity_poly.entity_id
_entity_poly.type
_entity_poly.pdbx_seq_one_letter_code
_entity_poly.pdbx_strand_id
1 'polypeptide(L)'
;MSRIDLTRLRKRVGMSQRELASLLQVRPSFLSAIENGRSRLPEEKLEKIKCIFEVDNLDDYLVDESADIVVPPHTHASDASDTITLLLNHFHDLAHQREKGLSHQDNESAERIDFLTRRNDRLSERVDNLRDEVDNLRKENLRLKELLMKNGVEY
;
A
#
# COMPACT_ATOMS: atom_id res chain seq x y z
N MET A 1 7.51 35.02 8.60
CA MET A 1 8.83 34.34 8.48
C MET A 1 9.08 34.19 7.00
N SER A 2 10.12 34.82 6.46
CA SER A 2 10.34 34.90 5.01
C SER A 2 10.70 33.52 4.42
N ARG A 3 10.10 33.16 3.28
CA ARG A 3 10.35 31.91 2.58
C ARG A 3 11.00 32.17 1.22
N ILE A 4 11.95 31.35 0.82
CA ILE A 4 12.66 31.49 -0.45
C ILE A 4 11.82 30.91 -1.60
N ASP A 5 11.64 31.69 -2.67
CA ASP A 5 11.01 31.23 -3.91
C ASP A 5 12.00 30.47 -4.81
N LEU A 6 12.14 29.17 -4.52
CA LEU A 6 12.95 28.25 -5.32
C LEU A 6 12.44 28.08 -6.76
N THR A 7 11.13 28.32 -7.00
CA THR A 7 10.54 28.19 -8.33
C THR A 7 11.06 29.28 -9.25
N ARG A 8 11.12 30.52 -8.77
CA ARG A 8 11.71 31.65 -9.51
C ARG A 8 13.19 31.43 -9.77
N LEU A 9 13.94 31.03 -8.74
CA LEU A 9 15.38 30.80 -8.84
C LEU A 9 15.72 29.72 -9.87
N ARG A 10 14.96 28.61 -9.86
CA ARG A 10 15.09 27.52 -10.81
C ARG A 10 14.76 27.93 -12.25
N LYS A 11 13.66 28.67 -12.45
CA LYS A 11 13.22 29.12 -13.79
C LYS A 11 14.20 30.10 -14.42
N ARG A 12 14.85 30.95 -13.63
CA ARG A 12 15.90 31.89 -14.10
C ARG A 12 17.03 31.16 -14.83
N VAL A 13 17.42 29.99 -14.34
CA VAL A 13 18.51 29.18 -14.91
C VAL A 13 17.99 28.11 -15.88
N GLY A 14 16.69 28.09 -16.17
CA GLY A 14 16.09 27.14 -17.11
C GLY A 14 16.07 25.69 -16.63
N MET A 15 16.23 25.45 -15.32
CA MET A 15 16.39 24.11 -14.76
C MET A 15 15.02 23.46 -14.46
N SER A 16 14.91 22.14 -14.62
CA SER A 16 13.72 21.38 -14.22
C SER A 16 13.73 21.04 -12.72
N GLN A 17 12.55 20.76 -12.16
CA GLN A 17 12.43 20.39 -10.74
C GLN A 17 13.24 19.12 -10.41
N ARG A 18 13.36 18.18 -11.34
CA ARG A 18 14.14 16.95 -11.16
C ARG A 18 15.64 17.20 -11.14
N GLU A 19 16.12 18.10 -11.99
CA GLU A 19 17.55 18.47 -12.03
C GLU A 19 17.96 19.18 -10.75
N LEU A 20 17.15 20.14 -10.29
CA LEU A 20 17.42 20.84 -9.02
C LEU A 20 17.37 19.86 -7.84
N ALA A 21 16.43 18.93 -7.82
CA ALA A 21 16.34 17.92 -6.77
C ALA A 21 17.59 17.02 -6.75
N SER A 22 18.11 16.66 -7.92
CA SER A 22 19.31 15.85 -8.06
C SER A 22 20.56 16.59 -7.56
N LEU A 23 20.73 17.86 -7.93
CA LEU A 23 21.84 18.71 -7.49
C LEU A 23 21.83 18.96 -5.99
N LEU A 24 20.64 19.14 -5.40
CA LEU A 24 20.48 19.31 -3.95
C LEU A 24 20.50 17.99 -3.18
N GLN A 25 20.63 16.85 -3.87
CA GLN A 25 20.57 15.50 -3.30
C GLN A 25 19.30 15.29 -2.45
N VAL A 26 18.15 15.73 -2.98
CA VAL A 26 16.84 15.58 -2.35
C VAL A 26 15.87 14.82 -3.25
N ARG A 27 14.86 14.21 -2.63
CA ARG A 27 13.79 13.55 -3.40
C ARG A 27 13.00 14.61 -4.19
N PRO A 28 12.62 14.35 -5.44
CA PRO A 28 11.78 15.27 -6.22
C PRO A 28 10.47 15.65 -5.52
N SER A 29 9.88 14.72 -4.76
CA SER A 29 8.69 14.97 -3.93
C SER A 29 8.95 15.96 -2.80
N PHE A 30 10.16 15.96 -2.22
CA PHE A 30 10.56 16.90 -1.18
C PHE A 30 10.75 18.30 -1.75
N LEU A 31 11.39 18.44 -2.92
CA LEU A 31 11.51 19.73 -3.59
C LEU A 31 10.14 20.28 -4.01
N SER A 32 9.21 19.42 -4.44
CA SER A 32 7.83 19.80 -4.71
C SER A 32 7.07 20.27 -3.48
N ALA A 33 7.24 19.60 -2.33
CA ALA A 33 6.67 20.06 -1.06
C ALA A 33 7.26 21.42 -0.64
N ILE A 34 8.54 21.66 -0.89
CA ILE A 34 9.20 22.94 -0.60
C ILE A 34 8.72 24.04 -1.54
N GLU A 35 8.63 23.82 -2.86
CA GLU A 35 8.14 24.82 -3.84
C GLU A 35 6.65 25.16 -3.61
N ASN A 36 5.85 24.21 -3.12
CA ASN A 36 4.43 24.40 -2.82
C ASN A 36 4.13 24.90 -1.39
N GLY A 37 5.15 25.17 -0.57
CA GLY A 37 4.99 25.73 0.78
C GLY A 37 4.54 24.75 1.84
N ARG A 38 4.57 23.46 1.54
CA ARG A 38 4.23 22.38 2.47
C ARG A 38 5.41 21.96 3.35
N SER A 39 6.63 22.42 3.06
CA SER A 39 7.83 22.09 3.84
C SER A 39 8.86 23.20 3.76
N ARG A 40 9.62 23.39 4.85
CA ARG A 40 10.70 24.37 4.93
C ARG A 40 12.03 23.74 4.53
N LEU A 41 12.88 24.54 3.90
CA LEU A 41 14.21 24.12 3.52
C LEU A 41 15.14 24.17 4.75
N PRO A 42 15.86 23.08 5.09
CA PRO A 42 16.87 23.09 6.15
C PRO A 42 18.03 24.04 5.82
N GLU A 43 18.58 24.72 6.83
CA GLU A 43 19.65 25.72 6.68
C GLU A 43 20.91 25.13 6.00
N GLU A 44 21.25 23.87 6.28
CA GLU A 44 22.37 23.15 5.64
C GLU A 44 22.27 23.07 4.10
N LYS A 45 21.06 23.18 3.55
CA LYS A 45 20.82 23.14 2.10
C LYS A 45 20.79 24.52 1.46
N LEU A 46 20.75 25.58 2.27
CA LEU A 46 20.79 26.96 1.81
C LEU A 46 22.15 27.29 1.17
N GLU A 47 23.23 26.82 1.79
CA GLU A 47 24.60 26.99 1.29
C GLU A 47 24.79 26.31 -0.07
N LYS A 48 24.22 25.10 -0.22
CA LYS A 48 24.26 24.38 -1.50
C LYS A 48 23.52 25.14 -2.60
N ILE A 49 22.41 25.80 -2.26
CA ILE A 49 21.67 26.64 -3.22
C ILE A 49 22.50 27.86 -3.62
N LYS A 50 23.18 28.53 -2.68
CA LYS A 50 24.12 29.63 -3.00
C LYS A 50 25.20 29.19 -3.98
N CYS A 51 25.79 28.01 -3.76
CA CYS A 51 26.81 27.44 -4.67
C CYS A 51 26.23 27.06 -6.03
N ILE A 52 25.06 26.44 -6.11
CA ILE A 52 24.46 25.97 -7.37
C ILE A 52 24.06 27.14 -8.28
N PHE A 53 23.58 28.23 -7.69
CA PHE A 53 23.05 29.36 -8.44
C PHE A 53 24.02 30.55 -8.54
N GLU A 54 25.23 30.41 -8.00
CA GLU A 54 26.27 31.45 -7.95
C GLU A 54 25.73 32.79 -7.43
N VAL A 55 24.94 32.75 -6.34
CA VAL A 55 24.33 33.95 -5.76
C VAL A 55 24.90 34.20 -4.37
N ASP A 56 25.48 35.38 -4.17
CA ASP A 56 26.05 35.81 -2.90
C ASP A 56 24.96 36.03 -1.83
N ASN A 57 23.78 36.51 -2.24
CA ASN A 57 22.65 36.80 -1.36
C ASN A 57 21.29 36.30 -1.92
N LEU A 58 20.51 35.61 -1.07
CA LEU A 58 19.17 35.11 -1.40
C LEU A 58 18.04 36.08 -1.04
N ASP A 59 18.37 37.26 -0.51
CA ASP A 59 17.38 38.25 -0.04
C ASP A 59 16.40 38.68 -1.14
N ASP A 60 16.86 38.76 -2.39
CA ASP A 60 16.03 39.09 -3.57
C ASP A 60 14.95 38.04 -3.88
N TYR A 61 15.06 36.84 -3.29
CA TYR A 61 14.15 35.71 -3.51
C TYR A 61 13.29 35.39 -2.28
N LEU A 62 13.34 36.26 -1.26
CA LEU A 62 12.49 36.14 -0.08
C LEU A 62 11.08 36.64 -0.38
N VAL A 63 10.10 35.78 -0.15
CA VAL A 63 8.68 36.12 -0.16
C VAL A 63 8.22 36.21 1.29
N ASP A 64 7.65 37.35 1.66
CA ASP A 64 7.01 37.52 2.96
C ASP A 64 5.69 36.73 2.98
N GLU A 65 5.42 36.03 4.08
CA GLU A 65 4.20 35.22 4.22
C GLU A 65 2.94 36.08 4.54
N SER A 66 3.04 37.42 4.44
CA SER A 66 1.94 38.35 4.67
C SER A 66 1.38 38.91 3.35
N ALA A 67 0.19 38.44 2.97
CA ALA A 67 -0.64 38.90 1.83
C ALA A 67 -0.12 38.48 0.44
N ASP A 68 -0.85 37.76 -0.43
CA ASP A 68 -2.24 37.94 -0.82
C ASP A 68 -2.91 36.60 -1.16
N ILE A 69 -4.04 36.28 -0.51
CA ILE A 69 -5.04 35.39 -1.12
C ILE A 69 -5.82 36.25 -2.11
N VAL A 70 -5.30 36.40 -3.33
CA VAL A 70 -6.10 36.93 -4.44
C VAL A 70 -7.11 35.86 -4.80
N VAL A 71 -8.34 35.96 -4.27
CA VAL A 71 -9.48 35.23 -4.81
C VAL A 71 -9.91 35.97 -6.08
N PRO A 72 -9.80 35.37 -7.28
CA PRO A 72 -10.21 36.03 -8.51
C PRO A 72 -11.72 36.30 -8.50
N PRO A 73 -12.17 37.48 -8.98
CA PRO A 73 -13.58 37.79 -9.05
C PRO A 73 -14.22 37.00 -10.19
N HIS A 74 -15.13 36.10 -9.82
CA HIS A 74 -16.14 35.44 -10.66
C HIS A 74 -15.58 34.54 -11.78
N THR A 75 -15.12 33.34 -11.42
CA THR A 75 -15.12 32.21 -12.35
C THR A 75 -16.50 31.55 -12.33
N HIS A 76 -17.14 31.47 -13.48
CA HIS A 76 -18.47 30.90 -13.69
C HIS A 76 -18.62 29.55 -12.97
N ALA A 77 -19.66 29.42 -12.14
CA ALA A 77 -20.01 28.21 -11.37
C ALA A 77 -20.39 26.97 -12.22
N SER A 78 -20.23 27.04 -13.56
CA SER A 78 -20.46 25.92 -14.48
C SER A 78 -19.30 24.91 -14.42
N ASP A 79 -18.05 25.36 -14.48
CA ASP A 79 -16.87 24.47 -14.54
C ASP A 79 -16.64 23.71 -13.23
N ALA A 80 -16.94 24.32 -12.08
CA ALA A 80 -16.83 23.65 -10.78
C ALA A 80 -17.86 22.51 -10.64
N SER A 81 -19.08 22.69 -11.16
CA SER A 81 -20.11 21.65 -11.18
C SER A 81 -19.67 20.47 -12.04
N ASP A 82 -19.03 20.73 -13.17
CA ASP A 82 -18.52 19.69 -14.08
C ASP A 82 -17.35 18.92 -13.45
N THR A 83 -16.43 19.60 -12.76
CA THR A 83 -15.35 18.93 -12.02
C THR A 83 -15.86 18.09 -10.85
N ILE A 84 -16.86 18.57 -10.11
CA ILE A 84 -17.47 17.81 -9.00
C ILE A 84 -18.21 16.58 -9.55
N THR A 85 -18.94 16.74 -10.65
CA THR A 85 -19.64 15.64 -11.32
C THR A 85 -18.65 14.59 -11.86
N LEU A 86 -17.54 15.04 -12.46
CA LEU A 86 -16.47 14.15 -12.92
C LEU A 86 -15.82 13.40 -11.75
N LEU A 87 -15.59 14.08 -10.62
CA LEU A 87 -15.08 13.47 -9.40
C LEU A 87 -16.04 12.39 -8.87
N LEU A 88 -17.33 12.69 -8.79
CA LEU A 88 -18.37 11.77 -8.35
C LEU A 88 -18.45 10.53 -9.24
N ASN A 89 -18.41 10.70 -10.56
CA ASN A 89 -18.38 9.58 -11.50
C ASN A 89 -17.11 8.75 -11.33
N HIS A 90 -15.95 9.39 -11.18
CA HIS A 90 -14.70 8.68 -10.95
C HIS A 90 -14.70 7.88 -9.63
N PHE A 91 -15.23 8.46 -8.55
CA PHE A 91 -15.41 7.74 -7.29
C PHE A 91 -16.39 6.57 -7.42
N HIS A 92 -17.45 6.74 -8.20
CA HIS A 92 -18.41 5.67 -8.49
C HIS A 92 -17.73 4.51 -9.25
N ASP A 93 -16.95 4.83 -10.29
CA ASP A 93 -16.20 3.84 -11.05
C ASP A 93 -15.16 3.11 -10.19
N LEU A 94 -14.43 3.84 -9.34
CA LEU A 94 -13.47 3.25 -8.40
C LEU A 94 -14.16 2.34 -7.38
N ALA A 95 -15.34 2.73 -6.88
CA ALA A 95 -16.13 1.92 -5.96
C ALA A 95 -16.57 0.60 -6.63
N HIS A 96 -17.09 0.65 -7.87
CA HIS A 96 -17.47 -0.54 -8.63
C HIS A 96 -16.29 -1.44 -8.96
N GLN A 97 -15.14 -0.88 -9.34
CA GLN A 97 -13.93 -1.65 -9.60
C GLN A 97 -13.44 -2.37 -8.34
N ARG A 98 -13.48 -1.69 -7.20
CA ARG A 98 -13.13 -2.28 -5.90
C ARG A 98 -14.12 -3.37 -5.50
N GLU A 99 -15.43 -3.11 -5.62
CA GLU A 99 -16.48 -4.08 -5.31
C GLU A 99 -16.39 -5.33 -6.20
N LYS A 100 -16.11 -5.15 -7.49
CA LYS A 100 -15.89 -6.25 -8.43
C LYS A 100 -14.63 -7.05 -8.09
N GLY A 101 -13.55 -6.39 -7.66
CA GLY A 101 -12.34 -7.07 -7.20
C GLY A 101 -12.56 -7.87 -5.92
N LEU A 102 -13.24 -7.27 -4.94
CA LEU A 102 -13.59 -7.90 -3.67
C LEU A 102 -14.51 -9.11 -3.89
N SER A 103 -15.58 -8.96 -4.66
CA SER A 103 -16.50 -10.07 -4.97
C SER A 103 -15.81 -11.23 -5.68
N HIS A 104 -14.86 -10.96 -6.59
CA HIS A 104 -14.13 -12.04 -7.25
C HIS A 104 -13.20 -12.78 -6.28
N GLN A 105 -12.49 -12.03 -5.42
CA GLN A 105 -11.64 -12.60 -4.37
C GLN A 105 -12.44 -13.38 -3.33
N ASP A 106 -13.62 -12.89 -2.95
CA ASP A 106 -14.53 -13.56 -2.01
C ASP A 106 -15.05 -14.87 -2.60
N ASN A 107 -15.43 -14.88 -3.89
CA ASN A 107 -15.83 -16.09 -4.59
C ASN A 107 -14.70 -17.11 -4.68
N GLU A 108 -13.49 -16.70 -5.06
CA GLU A 108 -12.32 -17.59 -5.12
C GLU A 108 -11.98 -18.16 -3.73
N SER A 109 -12.08 -17.32 -2.69
CA SER A 109 -11.88 -17.72 -1.30
C SER A 109 -12.94 -18.75 -0.86
N ALA A 110 -14.21 -18.53 -1.22
CA ALA A 110 -15.30 -19.45 -0.91
C ALA A 110 -15.11 -20.81 -1.60
N GLU A 111 -14.76 -20.82 -2.89
CA GLU A 111 -14.45 -22.06 -3.63
C GLU A 111 -13.28 -22.82 -3.01
N ARG A 112 -12.24 -22.09 -2.58
CA ARG A 112 -11.08 -22.69 -1.91
C ARG A 112 -11.45 -23.30 -0.56
N ILE A 113 -12.28 -22.60 0.23
CA ILE A 113 -12.80 -23.09 1.50
C ILE A 113 -13.61 -24.37 1.28
N ASP A 114 -14.55 -24.38 0.33
CA ASP A 114 -15.36 -25.56 0.01
C ASP A 114 -14.51 -26.76 -0.39
N PHE A 115 -13.49 -26.54 -1.22
CA PHE A 115 -12.55 -27.59 -1.60
C PHE A 115 -11.79 -28.17 -0.39
N LEU A 116 -11.28 -27.30 0.49
CA LEU A 116 -10.55 -27.71 1.68
C LEU A 116 -11.46 -28.43 2.68
N THR A 117 -12.70 -27.97 2.86
CA THR A 117 -13.71 -28.62 3.70
C THR A 117 -13.98 -30.04 3.23
N ARG A 118 -14.30 -30.22 1.93
CA ARG A 118 -14.51 -31.57 1.37
C ARG A 118 -13.29 -32.47 1.48
N ARG A 119 -12.08 -31.91 1.39
CA ARG A 119 -10.84 -32.68 1.60
C ARG A 119 -10.67 -33.08 3.05
N ASN A 120 -10.96 -32.20 3.99
CA ASN A 120 -10.92 -32.50 5.42
C ASN A 120 -11.94 -33.58 5.78
N ASP A 121 -13.16 -33.52 5.25
CA ASP A 121 -14.19 -34.55 5.48
C ASP A 121 -13.70 -35.94 5.05
N ARG A 122 -13.11 -36.05 3.84
CA ARG A 122 -12.51 -37.30 3.35
C ARG A 122 -11.34 -37.79 4.20
N LEU A 123 -10.51 -36.88 4.72
CA LEU A 123 -9.40 -37.24 5.59
C LEU A 123 -9.91 -37.73 6.94
N SER A 124 -10.93 -37.09 7.50
CA SER A 124 -11.59 -37.52 8.74
C SER A 124 -12.17 -38.92 8.60
N GLU A 125 -12.92 -39.18 7.52
CA GLU A 125 -13.47 -40.53 7.24
C GLU A 125 -12.36 -41.57 7.12
N ARG A 126 -11.24 -41.25 6.47
CA ARG A 126 -10.10 -42.17 6.36
C ARG A 126 -9.43 -42.42 7.72
N VAL A 127 -9.35 -41.40 8.58
CA VAL A 127 -8.81 -41.55 9.94
C VAL A 127 -9.71 -42.46 10.77
N ASP A 128 -11.03 -42.29 10.69
CA ASP A 128 -11.97 -43.13 11.43
C ASP A 128 -11.93 -44.59 10.96
N ASN A 129 -11.91 -44.83 9.65
CA ASN A 129 -11.74 -46.17 9.09
C ASN A 129 -10.43 -46.85 9.55
N LEU A 130 -9.32 -46.11 9.56
CA LEU A 130 -8.03 -46.64 10.04
C LEU A 130 -8.05 -46.94 11.55
N ARG A 131 -8.76 -46.14 12.34
CA ARG A 131 -8.94 -46.39 13.78
C ARG A 131 -9.71 -47.68 13.99
N ASP A 132 -10.81 -47.88 13.27
CA ASP A 132 -11.62 -49.10 13.34
C ASP A 132 -10.80 -50.33 12.93
N GLU A 133 -9.99 -50.22 11.87
CA GLU A 133 -9.10 -51.30 11.43
C GLU A 133 -8.05 -51.64 12.50
N VAL A 134 -7.41 -50.63 13.11
CA VAL A 134 -6.44 -50.84 14.20
C VAL A 134 -7.10 -51.52 15.39
N ASP A 135 -8.31 -51.12 15.77
CA ASP A 135 -9.02 -51.72 16.90
C ASP A 135 -9.45 -53.16 16.60
N ASN A 136 -9.85 -53.46 15.37
CA ASN A 136 -10.13 -54.83 14.95
C ASN A 136 -8.87 -55.71 14.96
N LEU A 137 -7.75 -55.20 14.44
CA LEU A 137 -6.47 -55.91 14.46
C LEU A 137 -5.97 -56.15 15.88
N ARG A 138 -6.19 -55.20 16.80
CA ARG A 138 -5.86 -55.36 18.23
C ARG A 138 -6.69 -56.46 18.88
N LYS A 139 -8.01 -56.49 18.62
CA LYS A 139 -8.90 -57.54 19.12
C LYS A 139 -8.49 -58.91 18.60
N GLU A 140 -8.18 -59.02 17.31
CA GLU A 140 -7.74 -60.30 16.73
C GLU A 140 -6.37 -60.72 17.27
N ASN A 141 -5.43 -59.79 17.45
CA ASN A 141 -4.17 -60.07 18.12
C ASN A 141 -4.41 -60.64 19.52
N LEU A 142 -5.27 -60.01 20.33
CA LEU A 142 -5.57 -60.49 21.67
C LEU A 142 -6.16 -61.90 21.64
N ARG A 143 -7.12 -62.16 20.74
CA ARG A 143 -7.72 -63.47 20.56
C ARG A 143 -6.69 -64.54 20.18
N LEU A 144 -5.81 -64.24 19.22
CA LEU A 144 -4.76 -65.15 18.79
C LEU A 144 -3.77 -65.43 19.92
N LYS A 145 -3.40 -64.40 20.70
CA LYS A 145 -2.54 -64.52 21.87
C LYS A 145 -3.16 -65.45 22.94
N GLU A 146 -4.44 -65.29 23.23
CA GLU A 146 -5.16 -66.19 24.15
C GLU A 146 -5.20 -67.63 23.64
N LEU A 147 -5.37 -67.82 22.33
CA LEU A 147 -5.41 -69.14 21.71
C LEU A 147 -4.04 -69.82 21.73
N LEU A 148 -2.95 -69.07 21.50
CA LEU A 148 -1.58 -69.57 21.63
C LEU A 148 -1.28 -70.01 23.07
N MET A 149 -1.64 -69.16 24.05
CA MET A 149 -1.51 -69.47 25.48
C MET A 149 -2.28 -70.74 25.86
N LYS A 150 -3.52 -70.91 25.38
CA LYS A 150 -4.33 -72.13 25.61
C LYS A 150 -3.72 -73.39 25.02
N ASN A 151 -2.95 -73.26 23.94
CA ASN A 151 -2.26 -74.39 23.29
C ASN A 151 -0.82 -74.58 23.78
N GLY A 152 -0.40 -73.87 24.84
CA GLY A 152 0.93 -74.00 25.42
C GLY A 152 2.06 -73.46 24.54
N VAL A 153 1.74 -72.57 23.59
CA VAL A 153 2.72 -71.89 22.74
C VAL A 153 2.99 -70.51 23.33
N GLU A 154 4.16 -70.32 23.94
CA GLU A 154 4.64 -69.00 24.38
C GLU A 154 5.19 -68.21 23.16
N TYR A 155 4.93 -66.90 23.13
CA TYR A 155 5.38 -65.96 22.08
C TYR A 155 5.97 -64.70 22.69
#